data_AF-A0A448Y4D0-F1
#
_entry.id   AF-A0A448Y4D0-F1
#
_cell.length_a   1.000
_cell.length_b   1.000
_cell.length_c   1.000
_cell.angle_alpha   90.00
_cell.angle_beta   90.00
_cell.angle_gamma   90.00
#
_symmetry.space_group_name_H-M   'P 1'
#
loop_
_entity.id
_entity.type
_entity.pdbx_description
1 polymer ?
#
loop_
_entity_poly.entity_id
_entity_poly.type
_entity_poly.pdbx_seq_one_letter_code
_entity_poly.pdbx_strand_id
1 'polypeptide(L)'
;MKHNNAIVNAEDFWQYAGSRYGKGDVAPLAILLQDRHGVNVNILLLICWCIEHGFIINLPQLNAVINAVEASEHALKQHRLERKQAKPEDKHDPNYPQAVAKYNQLKDDELVLEKAQQAIIVETVNSLGLASLPSGASSMSGVFNASIAALINGYGLREKQEARELISQLLKQLS
;
A
#
# COMPACT_ATOMS: atom_id res chain seq x y z
N MET A 1 32.02 5.84 8.50
CA MET A 1 30.67 6.10 7.98
C MET A 1 29.99 4.76 7.82
N LYS A 2 28.89 4.48 8.55
CA LYS A 2 28.18 3.21 8.39
C LYS A 2 27.51 3.25 7.02
N HIS A 3 27.95 2.40 6.09
CA HIS A 3 27.21 2.15 4.86
C HIS A 3 25.89 1.48 5.27
N ASN A 4 24.84 2.28 5.49
CA ASN A 4 23.50 1.73 5.59
C ASN A 4 23.17 1.22 4.18
N ASN A 5 23.32 -0.08 3.96
CA ASN A 5 22.92 -0.68 2.70
C ASN A 5 21.39 -0.55 2.63
N ALA A 6 20.88 0.13 1.60
CA ALA A 6 19.44 0.34 1.46
C ALA A 6 18.73 -1.02 1.41
N ILE A 7 17.64 -1.15 2.16
CA ILE A 7 16.81 -2.36 2.23
C ILE A 7 16.10 -2.56 0.88
N VAL A 8 15.62 -1.49 0.28
CA VAL A 8 14.98 -1.45 -1.04
C VAL A 8 15.17 -0.08 -1.67
N ASN A 9 15.23 0.02 -2.99
CA ASN A 9 15.19 1.32 -3.68
C ASN A 9 13.79 1.60 -4.25
N ALA A 10 13.52 2.87 -4.57
CA ALA A 10 12.18 3.32 -4.94
C ALA A 10 11.66 2.69 -6.24
N GLU A 11 12.54 2.46 -7.23
CA GLU A 11 12.12 1.90 -8.51
C GLU A 11 11.83 0.40 -8.38
N ASP A 12 12.68 -0.36 -7.67
CA ASP A 12 12.44 -1.78 -7.43
C ASP A 12 11.14 -2.01 -6.64
N PHE A 13 10.87 -1.16 -5.63
CA PHE A 13 9.63 -1.23 -4.88
C PHE A 13 8.41 -0.87 -5.76
N TRP A 14 8.53 0.13 -6.63
CA TRP A 14 7.46 0.50 -7.58
C TRP A 14 7.13 -0.64 -8.56
N GLN A 15 8.15 -1.27 -9.14
CA GLN A 15 7.97 -2.42 -10.05
C GLN A 15 7.36 -3.61 -9.32
N TYR A 16 7.82 -3.88 -8.10
CA TYR A 16 7.22 -4.89 -7.22
C TYR A 16 5.74 -4.59 -6.96
N ALA A 17 5.41 -3.36 -6.55
CA ALA A 17 4.07 -2.95 -6.21
C ALA A 17 3.11 -3.14 -7.40
N GLY A 18 3.51 -2.71 -8.60
CA GLY A 18 2.73 -2.91 -9.82
C GLY A 18 2.52 -4.38 -10.16
N SER A 19 3.59 -5.18 -10.12
CA SER A 19 3.53 -6.63 -10.38
C SER A 19 2.62 -7.34 -9.37
N ARG A 20 2.73 -6.98 -8.09
CA ARG A 20 1.93 -7.60 -7.03
C ARG A 20 0.47 -7.18 -7.07
N TYR A 21 0.20 -5.91 -7.31
CA TYR A 21 -1.15 -5.39 -7.41
C TYR A 21 -1.94 -6.05 -8.55
N GLY A 22 -1.26 -6.36 -9.67
CA GLY A 22 -1.85 -7.05 -10.82
C GLY A 22 -2.02 -8.58 -10.67
N LYS A 23 -1.56 -9.19 -9.57
CA LYS A 23 -1.60 -10.65 -9.38
C LYS A 23 -2.84 -11.09 -8.59
N GLY A 24 -3.60 -12.04 -9.12
CA GLY A 24 -4.74 -12.67 -8.44
C GLY A 24 -5.76 -11.64 -7.95
N ASP A 25 -6.25 -11.82 -6.73
CA ASP A 25 -7.24 -10.93 -6.12
C ASP A 25 -6.64 -9.76 -5.32
N VAL A 26 -5.34 -9.45 -5.48
CA VAL A 26 -4.69 -8.40 -4.68
C VAL A 26 -5.35 -7.03 -4.90
N ALA A 27 -5.54 -6.61 -6.15
CA ALA A 27 -6.21 -5.33 -6.46
C ALA A 27 -7.63 -5.21 -5.86
N PRO A 28 -8.58 -6.15 -6.12
CA PRO A 28 -9.92 -6.02 -5.55
C PRO A 28 -9.93 -6.05 -4.02
N LEU A 29 -9.08 -6.86 -3.37
CA LEU A 29 -8.97 -6.90 -1.91
C LEU A 29 -8.39 -5.61 -1.33
N ALA A 30 -7.36 -5.04 -1.97
CA ALA A 30 -6.75 -3.78 -1.57
C ALA A 30 -7.74 -2.60 -1.69
N ILE A 31 -8.55 -2.58 -2.76
CA ILE A 31 -9.61 -1.59 -2.96
C ILE A 31 -10.66 -1.70 -1.83
N LEU A 32 -11.10 -2.91 -1.47
CA LEU A 32 -12.06 -3.10 -0.38
C LEU A 32 -11.49 -2.62 0.97
N LEU A 33 -10.24 -2.97 1.27
CA LEU A 33 -9.54 -2.52 2.49
C LEU A 33 -9.40 -0.99 2.53
N GLN A 34 -9.10 -0.37 1.39
CA GLN A 34 -9.01 1.09 1.27
C GLN A 34 -10.36 1.76 1.48
N ASP A 35 -11.37 1.40 0.68
CA ASP A 35 -12.67 2.09 0.68
C ASP A 35 -13.45 1.83 1.99
N ARG A 36 -13.39 0.62 2.57
CA ARG A 36 -14.20 0.26 3.76
C ARG A 36 -13.48 0.47 5.08
N HIS A 37 -12.15 0.44 5.08
CA HIS A 37 -11.38 0.47 6.33
C HIS A 37 -10.28 1.53 6.35
N GLY A 38 -10.11 2.32 5.29
CA GLY A 38 -9.15 3.41 5.22
C GLY A 38 -7.69 2.95 5.16
N VAL A 39 -7.45 1.69 4.79
CA VAL A 39 -6.09 1.15 4.66
C VAL A 39 -5.40 1.81 3.46
N ASN A 40 -4.19 2.32 3.66
CA ASN A 40 -3.38 2.83 2.57
C ASN A 40 -2.82 1.65 1.76
N VAL A 41 -3.09 1.64 0.46
CA VAL A 41 -2.69 0.55 -0.45
C VAL A 41 -1.17 0.46 -0.60
N ASN A 42 -0.44 1.57 -0.64
CA ASN A 42 1.02 1.58 -0.72
C ASN A 42 1.67 0.99 0.55
N ILE A 43 1.09 1.24 1.73
CA ILE A 43 1.53 0.62 2.99
C ILE A 43 1.17 -0.87 3.02
N LEU A 44 0.00 -1.26 2.52
CA LEU A 44 -0.38 -2.66 2.38
C LEU A 44 0.59 -3.43 1.46
N LEU A 45 1.01 -2.81 0.35
CA LEU A 45 2.01 -3.37 -0.56
C LEU A 45 3.41 -3.43 0.08
N LEU A 46 3.77 -2.46 0.93
CA LEU A 46 4.99 -2.55 1.75
C LEU A 46 4.95 -3.78 2.65
N ILE A 47 3.83 -4.04 3.32
CA ILE A 47 3.69 -5.21 4.19
C ILE A 47 3.87 -6.51 3.39
N CYS A 48 3.29 -6.59 2.19
CA CYS A 48 3.49 -7.73 1.29
C CYS A 48 4.96 -7.91 0.91
N TRP A 49 5.63 -6.81 0.56
CA TRP A 49 7.04 -6.81 0.19
C TRP A 49 7.92 -7.33 1.33
N CYS A 50 7.72 -6.78 2.54
CA CYS A 50 8.43 -7.20 3.74
C CYS A 50 8.28 -8.71 4.00
N ILE A 51 7.05 -9.23 3.87
CA ILE A 51 6.77 -10.66 4.07
C ILE A 51 7.50 -11.52 3.03
N GLU A 52 7.38 -11.21 1.74
CA GLU A 52 7.98 -12.01 0.67
C GLU A 52 9.52 -11.94 0.67
N HIS A 53 10.11 -10.88 1.23
CA HIS A 53 11.56 -10.68 1.33
C HIS A 53 12.13 -10.98 2.73
N GLY A 54 11.31 -11.48 3.67
CA GLY A 54 11.77 -11.90 5.00
C GLY A 54 12.13 -10.75 5.95
N PHE A 55 11.60 -9.56 5.75
CA PHE A 55 11.73 -8.42 6.66
C PHE A 55 10.54 -8.32 7.63
N ILE A 56 10.84 -7.95 8.87
CA ILE A 56 9.86 -7.69 9.92
C ILE A 56 9.73 -6.18 10.08
N ILE A 57 8.51 -5.67 9.98
CA ILE A 57 8.17 -4.31 10.39
C ILE A 57 7.29 -4.37 11.64
N ASN A 58 7.77 -3.80 12.74
CA ASN A 58 7.02 -3.75 13.99
C ASN A 58 6.07 -2.53 14.03
N LEU A 59 5.20 -2.48 15.04
CA LEU A 59 4.20 -1.41 15.17
C LEU A 59 4.82 0.00 15.24
N PRO A 60 5.86 0.28 16.07
CA PRO A 60 6.53 1.59 16.04
C PRO A 60 7.06 1.99 14.66
N GLN A 61 7.70 1.07 13.94
CA GLN A 61 8.21 1.31 12.59
C GLN A 61 7.08 1.56 11.58
N LEU A 62 6.00 0.77 11.65
CA LEU A 62 4.85 0.99 10.79
C LEU A 62 4.18 2.35 11.07
N ASN A 63 4.04 2.73 12.33
CA ASN A 63 3.51 4.05 12.70
C ASN A 63 4.41 5.18 12.18
N ALA A 64 5.73 5.01 12.18
CA ALA A 64 6.64 5.97 11.56
C ALA A 64 6.38 6.11 10.05
N VAL A 65 6.16 5.00 9.35
CA VAL A 65 5.79 5.01 7.92
C VAL A 65 4.42 5.68 7.70
N ILE A 66 3.40 5.35 8.50
CA ILE A 66 2.06 5.96 8.43
C ILE A 66 2.15 7.47 8.62
N ASN A 67 2.90 7.93 9.62
CA ASN A 67 3.09 9.36 9.90
C ASN A 67 3.85 10.06 8.77
N ALA A 68 4.90 9.44 8.22
CA ALA A 68 5.69 10.01 7.15
C ALA A 68 4.86 10.26 5.88
N VAL A 69 3.86 9.42 5.60
CA VAL A 69 3.01 9.57 4.42
C VAL A 69 1.73 10.38 4.66
N GLU A 70 1.43 10.81 5.89
CA GLU A 70 0.15 11.43 6.24
C GLU A 70 -0.22 12.60 5.32
N ALA A 71 0.72 13.51 5.06
CA ALA A 71 0.49 14.66 4.17
C ALA A 71 0.19 14.22 2.72
N SER A 72 0.95 13.26 2.20
CA SER A 72 0.72 12.70 0.85
C SER A 72 -0.59 11.92 0.77
N GLU A 73 -0.98 11.23 1.84
CA GLU A 73 -2.25 10.49 1.92
C GLU A 73 -3.45 11.43 1.93
N HIS A 74 -3.33 12.57 2.62
CA HIS A 74 -4.36 13.61 2.57
C HIS A 74 -4.53 14.14 1.14
N ALA A 75 -3.43 14.46 0.46
CA ALA A 75 -3.46 14.90 -0.94
C ALA A 75 -4.10 13.84 -1.87
N LEU A 76 -3.71 12.57 -1.73
CA LEU A 76 -4.30 11.46 -2.48
C LEU A 76 -5.80 11.29 -2.23
N LYS A 77 -6.27 11.43 -0.98
CA LYS A 77 -7.70 11.35 -0.66
C LYS A 77 -8.50 12.47 -1.31
N GLN A 78 -7.99 13.71 -1.27
CA GLN A 78 -8.64 14.83 -1.95
C GLN A 78 -8.69 14.61 -3.47
N HIS A 79 -7.57 14.20 -4.05
CA HIS A 79 -7.48 13.88 -5.46
C HIS A 79 -8.45 12.75 -5.88
N ARG A 80 -8.57 11.69 -5.07
CA ARG A 80 -9.53 10.60 -5.29
C ARG A 80 -10.98 11.08 -5.24
N LEU A 81 -11.30 12.05 -4.37
CA LEU A 81 -12.62 12.66 -4.31
C LEU A 81 -12.92 13.44 -5.60
N GLU A 82 -11.97 14.26 -6.07
CA GLU A 82 -12.08 14.99 -7.34
C GLU A 82 -12.29 14.04 -8.52
N ARG A 83 -11.52 12.94 -8.58
CA ARG A 83 -11.71 11.91 -9.61
C ARG A 83 -13.09 11.23 -9.52
N LYS A 84 -13.55 10.89 -8.31
CA LYS A 84 -14.89 10.30 -8.12
C LYS A 84 -15.99 11.27 -8.61
N GLN A 85 -15.85 12.57 -8.36
CA GLN A 85 -16.78 13.61 -8.84
C GLN A 85 -16.69 13.84 -10.36
N ALA A 86 -15.53 13.66 -10.96
CA ALA A 86 -15.32 13.80 -12.40
C ALA A 86 -15.75 12.57 -13.21
N LYS A 87 -16.25 11.50 -12.57
CA LYS A 87 -16.62 10.26 -13.24
C LYS A 87 -17.82 10.52 -14.16
N PRO A 88 -17.70 10.26 -15.48
CA PRO A 88 -18.80 10.47 -16.40
C PRO A 88 -19.88 9.40 -16.22
N GLU A 89 -21.13 9.82 -16.02
CA GLU A 89 -22.26 8.93 -15.75
C GLU A 89 -23.21 8.76 -16.95
N ASP A 90 -23.45 9.84 -17.72
CA ASP A 90 -24.31 9.81 -18.90
C ASP A 90 -23.51 9.82 -20.20
N LYS A 91 -23.59 8.73 -20.97
CA LYS A 91 -22.93 8.59 -22.27
C LYS A 91 -23.55 9.45 -23.37
N HIS A 92 -24.76 9.99 -23.16
CA HIS A 92 -25.46 10.84 -24.11
C HIS A 92 -25.20 12.34 -23.88
N ASP A 93 -24.49 12.71 -22.81
CA ASP A 93 -24.07 14.10 -22.58
C ASP A 93 -23.14 14.55 -23.74
N PRO A 94 -23.43 15.68 -24.42
CA PRO A 94 -22.54 16.24 -25.44
C PRO A 94 -21.08 16.45 -24.98
N ASN A 95 -20.85 16.62 -23.68
CA ASN A 95 -19.53 16.78 -23.07
C ASN A 95 -18.89 15.47 -22.58
N TYR A 96 -19.52 14.31 -22.83
CA TYR A 96 -19.02 13.01 -22.38
C TYR A 96 -17.55 12.75 -22.79
N PRO A 97 -17.10 13.03 -24.02
CA PRO A 97 -15.70 12.83 -24.40
C PRO A 97 -14.71 13.65 -23.54
N GLN A 98 -15.04 14.90 -23.24
CA GLN A 98 -14.23 15.79 -22.42
C GLN A 98 -14.22 15.32 -20.95
N ALA A 99 -15.36 14.87 -20.43
CA ALA A 99 -15.47 14.30 -19.09
C ALA A 99 -14.64 13.02 -18.94
N VAL A 100 -14.67 12.11 -19.92
CA VAL A 100 -13.81 10.92 -19.96
C VAL A 100 -12.33 11.30 -20.00
N ALA A 101 -11.93 12.28 -20.83
CA ALA A 101 -10.56 12.74 -20.90
C ALA A 101 -10.08 13.31 -19.55
N LYS A 102 -10.88 14.16 -18.90
CA LYS A 102 -10.58 14.70 -17.56
C LYS A 102 -10.47 13.59 -16.51
N TYR A 103 -11.39 12.63 -16.51
CA TYR A 103 -11.36 11.50 -15.58
C TYR A 103 -10.10 10.65 -15.76
N ASN A 104 -9.66 10.40 -16.99
CA ASN A 104 -8.43 9.68 -17.28
C ASN A 104 -7.19 10.47 -16.87
N GLN A 105 -7.16 11.77 -17.12
CA GLN A 105 -6.06 12.63 -16.65
C GLN A 105 -5.91 12.56 -15.13
N LEU A 106 -7.00 12.68 -14.38
CA LEU A 106 -6.98 12.52 -12.93
C LEU A 106 -6.44 11.14 -12.53
N LYS A 107 -6.85 10.07 -13.22
CA LYS A 107 -6.31 8.73 -12.93
C LYS A 107 -4.79 8.66 -13.12
N ASP A 108 -4.25 9.32 -14.14
CA ASP A 108 -2.81 9.34 -14.40
C ASP A 108 -2.07 10.21 -13.37
N ASP A 109 -2.66 11.34 -12.96
CA ASP A 109 -2.16 12.20 -11.88
C ASP A 109 -2.14 11.45 -10.53
N GLU A 110 -3.15 10.62 -10.26
CA GLU A 110 -3.19 9.75 -9.06
C GLU A 110 -2.00 8.79 -9.01
N LEU A 111 -1.62 8.19 -10.14
CA LEU A 111 -0.45 7.30 -10.20
C LEU A 111 0.86 8.04 -9.88
N VAL A 112 0.99 9.30 -10.31
CA VAL A 112 2.16 10.14 -9.97
C VAL A 112 2.21 10.39 -8.46
N LEU A 113 1.06 10.72 -7.85
CA LEU A 113 0.95 10.92 -6.40
C LEU A 113 1.24 9.64 -5.62
N GLU A 114 0.75 8.48 -6.09
CA GLU A 114 1.05 7.18 -5.49
C GLU A 114 2.53 6.82 -5.57
N LYS A 115 3.17 7.07 -6.72
CA LYS A 115 4.63 6.85 -6.88
C LYS A 115 5.44 7.75 -5.95
N ALA A 116 5.04 9.01 -5.79
CA ALA A 116 5.69 9.94 -4.86
C ALA A 116 5.53 9.47 -3.40
N GLN A 117 4.33 9.03 -3.00
CA GLN A 117 4.10 8.47 -1.67
C GLN A 117 4.94 7.20 -1.42
N GLN A 118 5.06 6.30 -2.39
CA GLN A 118 5.92 5.12 -2.27
C GLN A 118 7.39 5.48 -2.09
N ALA A 119 7.89 6.54 -2.74
CA ALA A 119 9.26 7.01 -2.52
C ALA A 119 9.49 7.44 -1.06
N ILE A 120 8.53 8.15 -0.45
CA ILE A 120 8.57 8.52 0.98
C ILE A 120 8.59 7.27 1.87
N ILE A 121 7.78 6.26 1.54
CA ILE A 121 7.76 4.97 2.26
C ILE A 121 9.15 4.32 2.22
N VAL A 122 9.74 4.23 1.03
CA VAL A 122 11.06 3.60 0.84
C VAL A 122 12.16 4.34 1.60
N GLU A 123 12.18 5.67 1.52
CA GLU A 123 13.13 6.49 2.28
C GLU A 123 13.00 6.23 3.79
N THR A 124 11.76 6.23 4.29
CA THR A 124 11.46 5.99 5.70
C THR A 124 11.93 4.60 6.11
N VAL A 125 11.57 3.55 5.38
CA VAL A 125 11.94 2.16 5.68
C VAL A 125 13.46 1.97 5.71
N ASN A 126 14.17 2.56 4.76
CA ASN A 126 15.64 2.50 4.71
C ASN A 126 16.32 3.16 5.93
N SER A 127 15.64 4.11 6.59
CA SER A 127 16.13 4.74 7.82
C SER A 127 15.81 3.95 9.10
N LEU A 128 14.81 3.07 9.07
CA LEU A 128 14.25 2.40 10.26
C LEU A 128 14.98 1.12 10.67
N GLY A 129 15.87 0.59 9.83
CA GLY A 129 16.65 -0.62 10.12
C GLY A 129 15.77 -1.84 10.40
N LEU A 130 15.01 -2.30 9.41
CA LEU A 130 14.14 -3.47 9.55
C LEU A 130 14.96 -4.72 9.89
N ALA A 131 14.41 -5.56 10.78
CA ALA A 131 15.00 -6.84 11.10
C ALA A 131 14.74 -7.82 9.93
N SER A 132 15.79 -8.47 9.43
CA SER A 132 15.67 -9.59 8.50
C SER A 132 15.62 -10.91 9.25
N LEU A 133 14.84 -11.87 8.78
CA LEU A 133 14.96 -13.24 9.26
C LEU A 133 16.33 -13.84 8.93
N PRO A 134 16.86 -14.72 9.79
CA PRO A 134 18.00 -15.56 9.43
C PRO A 134 17.64 -16.47 8.25
N SER A 135 18.50 -16.54 7.24
CA SER A 135 18.38 -17.49 6.13
C SER A 135 18.27 -18.91 6.68
N GLY A 136 17.10 -19.54 6.53
CA GLY A 136 16.81 -20.89 7.02
C GLY A 136 15.82 -20.99 8.20
N ALA A 137 15.29 -19.87 8.70
CA ALA A 137 14.15 -19.90 9.63
C ALA A 137 12.87 -20.31 8.88
N SER A 138 12.53 -21.60 8.94
CA SER A 138 11.41 -22.26 8.25
C SER A 138 10.00 -21.80 8.69
N SER A 139 9.87 -20.66 9.35
CA SER A 139 8.59 -20.13 9.77
C SER A 139 8.40 -18.74 9.19
N MET A 140 7.95 -18.73 7.93
CA MET A 140 7.24 -17.56 7.40
C MET A 140 6.15 -17.11 8.40
N SER A 141 5.55 -18.03 9.19
CA SER A 141 4.47 -17.74 10.15
C SER A 141 4.85 -16.73 11.23
N GLY A 142 6.12 -16.66 11.65
CA GLY A 142 6.58 -15.67 12.64
C GLY A 142 6.63 -14.23 12.12
N VAL A 143 7.14 -14.04 10.90
CA VAL A 143 7.16 -12.74 10.20
C VAL A 143 5.75 -12.32 9.80
N PHE A 144 4.98 -13.28 9.28
CA PHE A 144 3.56 -13.10 9.00
C PHE A 144 2.86 -12.54 10.24
N ASN A 145 3.10 -13.08 11.43
CA ASN A 145 2.38 -12.62 12.62
C ASN A 145 2.77 -11.21 13.08
N ALA A 146 4.07 -10.84 13.04
CA ALA A 146 4.51 -9.55 13.55
C ALA A 146 4.11 -8.37 12.63
N SER A 147 4.39 -8.47 11.32
CA SER A 147 4.07 -7.41 10.36
C SER A 147 2.55 -7.24 10.19
N ILE A 148 1.78 -8.35 10.24
CA ILE A 148 0.32 -8.30 10.18
C ILE A 148 -0.29 -7.78 11.47
N ALA A 149 0.26 -8.16 12.64
CA ALA A 149 -0.15 -7.54 13.90
C ALA A 149 0.14 -6.03 13.88
N ALA A 150 1.28 -5.59 13.36
CA ALA A 150 1.57 -4.17 13.18
C ALA A 150 0.51 -3.50 12.31
N LEU A 151 0.17 -4.07 11.15
CA LEU A 151 -0.87 -3.53 10.26
C LEU A 151 -2.24 -3.44 10.95
N ILE A 152 -2.67 -4.51 11.61
CA ILE A 152 -3.96 -4.56 12.31
C ILE A 152 -4.03 -3.50 13.41
N ASN A 153 -2.95 -3.33 14.19
CA ASN A 153 -2.93 -2.33 15.26
C ASN A 153 -2.80 -0.90 14.72
N GLY A 154 -1.95 -0.67 13.72
CA GLY A 154 -1.71 0.65 13.13
C GLY A 154 -2.96 1.26 12.49
N TYR A 155 -3.84 0.43 11.91
CA TYR A 155 -5.11 0.87 11.32
C TYR A 155 -6.34 0.65 12.23
N GLY A 156 -6.15 0.20 13.47
CA GLY A 156 -7.25 -0.06 14.41
C GLY A 156 -8.26 -1.10 13.88
N LEU A 157 -7.77 -2.19 13.28
CA LEU A 157 -8.58 -3.22 12.61
C LEU A 157 -8.92 -4.41 13.52
N ARG A 158 -8.49 -4.40 14.78
CA ARG A 158 -8.62 -5.54 15.71
C ARG A 158 -10.06 -6.06 15.81
N GLU A 159 -11.01 -5.15 15.99
CA GLU A 159 -12.44 -5.48 16.14
C GLU A 159 -13.19 -5.52 14.79
N LYS A 160 -12.51 -5.22 13.66
CA LYS A 160 -13.11 -5.21 12.33
C LYS A 160 -12.95 -6.60 11.71
N GLN A 161 -13.94 -7.48 11.92
CA GLN A 161 -13.89 -8.85 11.40
C GLN A 161 -13.69 -8.91 9.88
N GLU A 162 -14.46 -8.13 9.13
CA GLU A 162 -14.35 -8.03 7.67
C GLU A 162 -12.92 -7.64 7.24
N ALA A 163 -12.32 -6.64 7.87
CA ALA A 163 -10.96 -6.21 7.56
C ALA A 163 -9.94 -7.34 7.76
N ARG A 164 -10.08 -8.11 8.85
CA ARG A 164 -9.21 -9.26 9.14
C ARG A 164 -9.38 -10.39 8.13
N GLU A 165 -10.61 -10.64 7.68
CA GLU A 165 -10.90 -11.62 6.63
C GLU A 165 -10.31 -11.20 5.28
N LEU A 166 -10.46 -9.93 4.90
CA LEU A 166 -9.87 -9.36 3.69
C LEU A 166 -8.33 -9.43 3.72
N ILE A 167 -7.70 -9.08 4.85
CA ILE A 167 -6.25 -9.24 5.02
C ILE A 167 -5.85 -10.72 4.88
N SER A 168 -6.57 -11.64 5.53
CA SER A 168 -6.30 -13.08 5.43
C SER A 168 -6.40 -13.59 3.99
N GLN A 169 -7.41 -13.16 3.25
CA GLN A 169 -7.57 -13.51 1.83
C GLN A 169 -6.42 -12.95 0.98
N LEU A 170 -6.00 -11.71 1.24
CA LEU A 170 -4.90 -11.07 0.52
C LEU A 170 -3.59 -11.80 0.76
N LEU A 171 -3.32 -12.22 2.00
CA LEU A 171 -2.10 -12.98 2.33
C LEU A 171 -2.04 -14.34 1.64
N LYS A 172 -3.18 -14.99 1.40
CA LYS A 172 -3.22 -16.24 0.62
C LYS A 172 -2.71 -16.04 -0.81
N GLN A 173 -2.80 -14.82 -1.37
CA GLN A 173 -2.27 -14.48 -2.70
C GLN A 173 -0.75 -14.30 -2.74
N LEU A 174 -0.08 -14.27 -1.57
CA LEU A 174 1.39 -14.21 -1.46
C LEU A 174 2.05 -15.60 -1.54
N SER A 175 1.24 -16.66 -1.53
CA SER A 175 1.66 -18.06 -1.72
C SER A 175 2.06 -18.37 -3.17
#